data_AF-A0AAW0TDA9-F1
#
_entry.id   AF-A0AAW0TDA9-F1
#
_cell.length_a   1.000
_cell.length_b   1.000
_cell.length_c   1.000
_cell.angle_alpha   90.00
_cell.angle_beta   90.00
_cell.angle_gamma   90.00
#
_symmetry.space_group_name_H-M   'P 1'
#
loop_
_entity.id
_entity.type
_entity.pdbx_description
1 polymer ?
#
loop_
_entity_poly.entity_id
_entity_poly.type
_entity_poly.pdbx_seq_one_letter_code
_entity_poly.pdbx_strand_id
1 'polypeptide(L)'
;MSQIRTRYNVCRVVVDAVINNMAEQHTTGYGSAGNFYDTDSYTFPPYDDPYFFSSSCPSPDGMVSSYSDPSEVRDCRLEGRLDLATGKHPLQLIIAYYLNELLSYGVVGFRIDAASNIWPKHLQEIRNQLTNLSESAGFPANTLPFIYQDVVPPGTAILPQDYYDTGSKSLALDTMSSYANVLGPTGARGKETACCLMLWRKREEQGEDGEGKQPTPHIRTHA
;
A
#
# COMPACT_ATOMS: atom_id res chain seq x y z
N MET A 1 2.78 -20.19 -12.95
CA MET A 1 2.57 -19.12 -11.95
C MET A 1 3.01 -19.64 -10.59
N SER A 2 3.99 -19.00 -9.96
CA SER A 2 4.55 -19.40 -8.66
C SER A 2 3.74 -18.74 -7.55
N GLN A 3 3.05 -19.51 -6.72
CA GLN A 3 2.42 -19.00 -5.50
C GLN A 3 3.52 -18.56 -4.50
N ILE A 4 3.28 -17.48 -3.74
CA ILE A 4 4.11 -17.15 -2.57
C ILE A 4 3.81 -18.22 -1.51
N ARG A 5 4.59 -19.30 -1.52
CA ARG A 5 4.56 -20.33 -0.48
C ARG A 5 5.73 -20.10 0.45
N THR A 6 5.44 -19.70 1.68
CA THR A 6 6.47 -19.68 2.72
C THR A 6 6.89 -21.11 3.02
N ARG A 7 8.18 -21.32 3.28
CA ARG A 7 8.78 -22.65 3.56
C ARG A 7 8.18 -23.36 4.77
N TYR A 8 7.39 -22.63 5.56
CA TYR A 8 6.58 -23.11 6.67
C TYR A 8 5.12 -22.71 6.40
N ASN A 9 4.18 -23.66 6.51
CA ASN A 9 2.72 -23.48 6.37
C ASN A 9 2.10 -22.59 7.48
N VAL A 10 2.86 -21.61 8.00
CA VAL A 10 2.52 -20.87 9.22
C VAL A 10 2.84 -19.38 9.10
N CYS A 11 3.33 -18.87 7.97
CA CYS A 11 3.60 -17.43 7.81
C CYS A 11 2.65 -16.84 6.77
N ARG A 12 1.99 -15.74 7.15
CA ARG A 12 1.12 -14.97 6.25
C ARG A 12 1.81 -13.67 5.85
N VAL A 13 1.66 -13.28 4.59
CA VAL A 13 2.33 -12.10 4.04
C VAL A 13 1.33 -10.94 3.96
N VAL A 14 1.71 -9.79 4.54
CA VAL A 14 1.00 -8.52 4.40
C VAL A 14 1.93 -7.57 3.66
N VAL A 15 1.47 -6.98 2.57
CA VAL A 15 2.29 -6.11 1.72
C VAL A 15 2.16 -4.66 2.15
N ASP A 16 3.27 -3.92 2.13
CA ASP A 16 3.27 -2.46 2.22
C ASP A 16 2.85 -1.90 0.85
N ALA A 17 1.64 -1.35 0.77
CA ALA A 17 1.03 -0.89 -0.46
C ALA A 17 1.09 0.64 -0.52
N VAL A 18 1.97 1.15 -1.38
CA VAL A 18 2.09 2.58 -1.70
C VAL A 18 1.14 2.87 -2.86
N ILE A 19 -0.03 3.42 -2.54
CA ILE A 19 -1.10 3.72 -3.51
C ILE A 19 -1.54 5.20 -3.50
N ASN A 20 -0.86 6.01 -2.69
CA ASN A 20 -1.10 7.46 -2.60
C ASN A 20 -0.44 8.21 -3.76
N ASN A 21 0.76 7.80 -4.15
CA ASN A 21 1.66 8.58 -4.99
C ASN A 21 2.58 7.70 -5.84
N MET A 22 3.35 8.36 -6.69
CA MET A 22 4.45 7.78 -7.47
C MET A 22 5.79 8.40 -7.02
N ALA A 23 6.64 8.81 -7.96
CA ALA A 23 7.97 9.36 -7.66
C ALA A 23 7.94 10.84 -7.23
N GLU A 24 9.04 11.30 -6.65
CA GLU A 24 9.30 12.71 -6.34
C GLU A 24 9.34 13.57 -7.61
N GLN A 25 8.81 14.78 -7.54
CA GLN A 25 8.84 15.75 -8.63
C GLN A 25 10.27 16.08 -9.08
N HIS A 26 10.44 16.53 -10.32
CA HIS A 26 11.73 16.89 -10.92
C HIS A 26 12.73 15.72 -10.97
N THR A 27 12.22 14.50 -11.06
CA THR A 27 13.01 13.29 -11.28
C THR A 27 12.58 12.56 -12.56
N THR A 28 13.57 11.97 -13.24
CA THR A 28 13.39 11.16 -14.45
C THR A 28 14.34 9.97 -14.34
N GLY A 29 13.90 8.78 -14.72
CA GLY A 29 14.76 7.61 -14.64
C GLY A 29 14.06 6.30 -14.94
N TYR A 30 14.57 5.24 -14.30
CA TYR A 30 14.02 3.90 -14.42
C TYR A 30 13.69 3.33 -13.05
N GLY A 31 12.48 2.80 -12.91
CA GLY A 31 12.07 2.01 -11.76
C GLY A 31 12.88 0.72 -11.66
N SER A 32 12.80 0.04 -10.53
CA SER A 32 13.61 -1.17 -10.30
C SER A 32 13.27 -2.38 -11.15
N ALA A 33 12.13 -2.34 -11.86
CA ALA A 33 11.78 -3.33 -12.87
C ALA A 33 12.20 -2.89 -14.28
N GLY A 34 12.92 -1.77 -14.42
CA GLY A 34 13.41 -1.23 -15.68
C GLY A 34 12.40 -0.39 -16.46
N ASN A 35 11.25 -0.04 -15.86
CA ASN A 35 10.27 0.84 -16.52
C ASN A 35 10.75 2.29 -16.43
N PHE A 36 10.65 3.01 -17.55
CA PHE A 36 10.97 4.44 -17.58
C PHE A 36 9.90 5.25 -16.82
N TYR A 37 10.30 6.34 -16.19
CA TYR A 37 9.39 7.37 -15.71
C TYR A 37 9.99 8.77 -15.89
N ASP A 38 9.12 9.77 -16.03
CA ASP A 38 9.45 11.19 -16.05
C ASP A 38 8.38 11.99 -15.31
N THR A 39 8.74 12.60 -14.19
CA THR A 39 7.77 13.27 -13.30
C THR A 39 7.35 14.65 -13.79
N ASP A 40 8.21 15.37 -14.51
CA ASP A 40 7.85 16.69 -15.05
C ASP A 40 6.79 16.59 -16.16
N SER A 41 6.72 15.45 -16.85
CA SER A 41 5.71 15.15 -17.87
C SER A 41 4.60 14.19 -17.38
N TYR A 42 4.61 13.81 -16.11
CA TYR A 42 3.70 12.79 -15.52
C TYR A 42 3.71 11.45 -16.26
N THR A 43 4.82 11.09 -16.89
CA THR A 43 4.94 9.87 -17.70
C THR A 43 5.39 8.71 -16.80
N PHE A 44 4.50 7.75 -16.56
CA PHE A 44 4.77 6.50 -15.82
C PHE A 44 4.11 5.33 -16.55
N PRO A 45 4.59 4.90 -17.74
CA PRO A 45 3.86 3.99 -18.61
C PRO A 45 3.36 2.73 -17.87
N PRO A 46 2.05 2.41 -17.94
CA PRO A 46 1.05 2.97 -18.87
C PRO A 46 0.31 4.22 -18.36
N TYR A 47 0.67 4.79 -17.21
CA TYR A 47 0.03 5.96 -16.62
C TYR A 47 0.63 7.27 -17.14
N ASP A 48 -0.24 8.27 -17.26
CA ASP A 48 0.02 9.63 -17.72
C ASP A 48 -0.71 10.66 -16.82
N ASP A 49 -0.56 11.95 -17.14
CA ASP A 49 -1.11 13.11 -16.41
C ASP A 49 -2.58 12.94 -15.91
N PRO A 50 -3.54 12.39 -16.69
CA PRO A 50 -4.89 12.14 -16.21
C PRO A 50 -5.02 11.29 -14.94
N TYR A 51 -4.02 10.47 -14.58
CA TYR A 51 -4.03 9.67 -13.35
C TYR A 51 -3.52 10.43 -12.13
N PHE A 52 -2.95 11.62 -12.33
CA PHE A 52 -2.45 12.48 -11.27
C PHE A 52 -3.40 13.65 -11.05
N PHE A 53 -3.32 14.28 -9.88
CA PHE A 53 -4.04 15.53 -9.64
C PHE A 53 -3.13 16.72 -9.90
N SER A 54 -3.71 17.80 -10.44
CA SER A 54 -3.09 19.13 -10.41
C SER A 54 -4.09 20.25 -10.09
N SER A 55 -5.41 20.02 -10.14
CA SER A 55 -6.42 21.09 -9.99
C SER A 55 -7.17 21.12 -8.66
N SER A 56 -7.08 20.06 -7.83
CA SER A 56 -7.81 19.98 -6.55
C SER A 56 -6.98 20.44 -5.35
N CYS A 57 -5.65 20.52 -5.49
CA CYS A 57 -4.76 21.01 -4.45
C CYS A 57 -5.02 22.49 -4.19
N PRO A 58 -5.40 22.89 -2.95
CA PRO A 58 -5.55 24.30 -2.61
C PRO A 58 -4.21 25.05 -2.47
N SER A 59 -3.07 24.34 -2.35
CA SER A 59 -1.75 24.98 -2.18
C SER A 59 -1.23 25.57 -3.51
N PRO A 60 -0.71 26.81 -3.51
CA PRO A 60 -0.15 27.44 -4.71
C PRO A 60 1.03 26.70 -5.35
N ASP A 61 1.82 25.98 -4.54
CA ASP A 61 2.99 25.23 -5.00
C ASP A 61 2.69 23.73 -5.23
N GLY A 62 1.43 23.31 -5.03
CA GLY A 62 1.03 21.92 -5.18
C GLY A 62 1.41 21.02 -4.01
N MET A 63 2.07 21.54 -2.97
CA MET A 63 2.60 20.77 -1.84
C MET A 63 1.69 20.85 -0.62
N VAL A 64 1.81 19.85 0.27
CA VAL A 64 1.22 19.96 1.61
C VAL A 64 2.05 20.93 2.45
N SER A 65 1.44 22.02 2.90
CA SER A 65 1.99 23.02 3.80
C SER A 65 1.16 23.22 5.08
N SER A 66 -0.16 23.07 4.99
CA SER A 66 -1.10 23.13 6.11
C SER A 66 -1.70 21.75 6.43
N TYR A 67 -1.27 21.18 7.55
CA TYR A 67 -1.87 19.97 8.11
C TYR A 67 -3.17 20.21 8.90
N SER A 68 -3.69 21.44 8.82
CA SER A 68 -4.97 21.84 9.40
C SER A 68 -6.11 21.89 8.38
N ASP A 69 -5.80 21.77 7.08
CA ASP A 69 -6.78 21.67 6.00
C ASP A 69 -6.81 20.23 5.45
N PRO A 70 -7.92 19.47 5.65
CA PRO A 70 -8.04 18.11 5.12
C PRO A 70 -7.90 18.01 3.61
N SER A 71 -8.32 19.05 2.87
CA SER A 71 -8.22 19.07 1.40
C SER A 71 -6.77 19.22 0.98
N GLU A 72 -6.01 20.08 1.67
CA GLU A 72 -4.58 20.21 1.40
C GLU A 72 -3.83 18.91 1.71
N VAL A 73 -4.13 18.25 2.84
CA VAL A 73 -3.48 16.98 3.19
C VAL A 73 -3.75 15.87 2.18
N ARG A 74 -4.96 15.83 1.58
CA ARG A 74 -5.42 14.71 0.74
C ARG A 74 -5.37 14.96 -0.76
N ASP A 75 -5.29 16.23 -1.16
CA ASP A 75 -5.29 16.63 -2.56
C ASP A 75 -4.03 17.43 -2.95
N CYS A 76 -2.99 17.50 -2.09
CA CYS A 76 -1.67 18.08 -2.40
C CYS A 76 -0.50 17.09 -2.17
N ARG A 77 0.63 17.34 -2.82
CA ARG A 77 1.79 16.44 -2.87
C ARG A 77 2.44 16.35 -1.50
N LEU A 78 2.41 15.17 -0.89
CA LEU A 78 3.15 14.88 0.33
C LEU A 78 4.64 14.80 0.02
N GLU A 79 5.41 15.77 0.54
CA GLU A 79 6.87 15.85 0.38
C GLU A 79 7.31 15.80 -1.10
N GLY A 80 6.55 16.44 -1.99
CA GLY A 80 6.90 16.53 -3.41
C GLY A 80 6.67 15.29 -4.26
N ARG A 81 6.10 14.22 -3.69
CA ARG A 81 5.74 13.03 -4.47
C ARG A 81 4.48 13.28 -5.29
N LEU A 82 4.53 12.92 -6.57
CA LEU A 82 3.41 13.05 -7.50
C LEU A 82 2.25 12.19 -7.03
N ASP A 83 1.13 12.84 -6.75
CA ASP A 83 0.04 12.22 -6.04
C ASP A 83 -1.08 11.79 -7.00
N LEU A 84 -1.60 10.59 -6.73
CA LEU A 84 -2.53 9.88 -7.58
C LEU A 84 -3.95 10.39 -7.33
N ALA A 85 -4.70 10.62 -8.41
CA ALA A 85 -6.09 11.02 -8.35
C ALA A 85 -7.02 9.86 -7.94
N THR A 86 -6.87 9.35 -6.71
CA THR A 86 -7.54 8.16 -6.17
C THR A 86 -9.08 8.26 -6.15
N GLY A 87 -9.65 9.45 -6.34
CA GLY A 87 -11.08 9.67 -6.53
C GLY A 87 -11.60 9.29 -7.93
N LYS A 88 -10.71 9.15 -8.91
CA LYS A 88 -11.09 8.77 -10.28
C LYS A 88 -11.34 7.27 -10.36
N HIS A 89 -12.54 6.90 -10.79
CA HIS A 89 -12.93 5.49 -10.91
C HIS A 89 -11.96 4.63 -11.76
N PRO A 90 -11.44 5.10 -12.92
CA PRO A 90 -10.42 4.34 -13.66
C PRO A 90 -9.17 4.02 -12.84
N LEU A 91 -8.70 4.96 -12.01
CA LEU A 91 -7.54 4.75 -11.14
C LEU A 91 -7.86 3.78 -10.00
N GLN A 92 -9.07 3.85 -9.43
CA GLN A 92 -9.52 2.89 -8.41
C GLN A 92 -9.53 1.46 -8.94
N LEU A 93 -9.98 1.25 -10.19
CA LEU A 93 -9.95 -0.06 -10.85
C LEU A 93 -8.52 -0.57 -11.03
N ILE A 94 -7.59 0.30 -11.44
CA ILE A 94 -6.17 -0.03 -11.60
C ILE A 94 -5.56 -0.45 -10.25
N ILE A 95 -5.80 0.33 -9.19
CA ILE A 95 -5.30 0.01 -7.85
C ILE A 95 -5.89 -1.30 -7.35
N ALA A 96 -7.21 -1.50 -7.48
CA ALA A 96 -7.88 -2.73 -7.07
C ALA A 96 -7.36 -3.95 -7.85
N TYR A 97 -7.11 -3.81 -9.15
CA TYR A 97 -6.49 -4.86 -9.97
C TYR A 97 -5.10 -5.24 -9.44
N TYR A 98 -4.23 -4.25 -9.19
CA TYR A 98 -2.91 -4.48 -8.60
C TYR A 98 -2.98 -5.22 -7.26
N LEU A 99 -3.88 -4.80 -6.36
CA LEU A 99 -4.05 -5.44 -5.06
C LEU A 99 -4.60 -6.87 -5.21
N ASN A 100 -5.57 -7.10 -6.10
CA ASN A 100 -6.12 -8.43 -6.37
C ASN A 100 -5.09 -9.38 -6.97
N GLU A 101 -4.20 -8.90 -7.84
CA GLU A 101 -3.08 -9.70 -8.34
C GLU A 101 -2.18 -10.17 -7.19
N LEU A 102 -1.87 -9.30 -6.22
CA LEU A 102 -1.12 -9.69 -5.02
C LEU A 102 -1.85 -10.72 -4.15
N LEU A 103 -3.17 -10.58 -3.97
CA LEU A 103 -3.99 -11.58 -3.28
C LEU A 103 -3.94 -12.94 -3.99
N SER A 104 -3.96 -12.93 -5.33
CA SER A 104 -3.85 -14.16 -6.15
C SER A 104 -2.51 -14.89 -5.93
N TYR A 105 -1.45 -14.15 -5.59
CA TYR A 105 -0.14 -14.73 -5.25
C TYR A 105 -0.05 -15.24 -3.82
N GLY A 106 -1.06 -15.02 -2.97
CA GLY A 106 -1.12 -15.52 -1.59
C GLY A 106 -0.85 -14.46 -0.51
N VAL A 107 -0.81 -13.18 -0.87
CA VAL A 107 -0.86 -12.08 0.10
C VAL A 107 -2.21 -12.11 0.84
N VAL A 108 -2.21 -11.85 2.14
CA VAL A 108 -3.41 -11.95 2.99
C VAL A 108 -3.98 -10.59 3.37
N GLY A 109 -3.30 -9.52 3.00
CA GLY A 109 -3.68 -8.16 3.36
C GLY A 109 -2.62 -7.12 3.04
N PHE A 110 -2.93 -5.88 3.38
CA PHE A 110 -2.13 -4.71 3.04
C PHE A 110 -1.96 -3.76 4.23
N ARG A 111 -0.78 -3.19 4.38
CA ARG A 111 -0.54 -1.93 5.10
C ARG A 111 -0.55 -0.84 4.05
N ILE A 112 -1.56 0.02 4.06
CA ILE A 112 -1.67 1.15 3.14
C ILE A 112 -0.77 2.27 3.68
N ASP A 113 0.30 2.58 2.94
CA ASP A 113 1.20 3.68 3.25
C ASP A 113 0.52 5.03 3.00
N ALA A 114 0.86 6.04 3.81
CA ALA A 114 0.31 7.39 3.72
C ALA A 114 -1.23 7.44 3.60
N ALA A 115 -1.94 6.55 4.31
CA ALA A 115 -3.40 6.46 4.21
C ALA A 115 -4.10 7.76 4.64
N SER A 116 -3.48 8.54 5.53
CA SER A 116 -3.93 9.90 5.91
C SER A 116 -4.06 10.87 4.73
N ASN A 117 -3.30 10.66 3.66
CA ASN A 117 -3.26 11.48 2.46
C ASN A 117 -4.22 10.99 1.37
N ILE A 118 -4.94 9.89 1.62
CA ILE A 118 -6.01 9.43 0.73
C ILE A 118 -7.35 9.68 1.43
N TRP A 119 -8.34 10.16 0.68
CA TRP A 119 -9.71 10.29 1.20
C TRP A 119 -10.25 8.91 1.65
N PRO A 120 -10.86 8.80 2.85
CA PRO A 120 -11.44 7.55 3.33
C PRO A 120 -12.41 6.94 2.32
N LYS A 121 -13.25 7.76 1.69
CA LYS A 121 -14.17 7.30 0.65
C LYS A 121 -13.45 6.59 -0.50
N HIS A 122 -12.29 7.09 -0.96
CA HIS A 122 -11.55 6.46 -2.05
C HIS A 122 -11.00 5.09 -1.63
N LEU A 123 -10.49 4.98 -0.40
CA LEU A 123 -10.05 3.71 0.18
C LEU A 123 -11.21 2.72 0.34
N GLN A 124 -12.41 3.20 0.69
CA GLN A 124 -13.62 2.38 0.73
C GLN A 124 -13.96 1.81 -0.65
N GLU A 125 -13.98 2.65 -1.68
CA GLU A 125 -14.30 2.21 -3.04
C GLU A 125 -13.27 1.20 -3.57
N ILE A 126 -11.98 1.41 -3.30
CA ILE A 126 -10.92 0.44 -3.65
C ILE A 126 -11.13 -0.87 -2.88
N ARG A 127 -11.39 -0.81 -1.57
CA ARG A 127 -11.61 -1.99 -0.73
C ARG A 127 -12.80 -2.82 -1.21
N ASN A 128 -13.89 -2.18 -1.60
CA ASN A 128 -15.10 -2.86 -2.08
C ASN A 128 -14.88 -3.67 -3.36
N GLN A 129 -13.78 -3.42 -4.08
CA GLN A 129 -13.39 -4.12 -5.30
C GLN A 129 -12.41 -5.26 -5.05
N LEU A 130 -11.99 -5.48 -3.80
CA LEU A 130 -11.06 -6.57 -3.45
C LEU A 130 -11.77 -7.92 -3.38
N THR A 131 -11.05 -8.94 -3.81
CA THR A 131 -11.49 -10.34 -3.74
C THR A 131 -11.30 -10.92 -2.35
N ASN A 132 -12.13 -11.90 -2.00
CA ASN A 132 -11.98 -12.65 -0.76
C ASN A 132 -10.70 -13.51 -0.80
N LEU A 133 -10.12 -13.73 0.38
CA LEU A 133 -8.98 -14.63 0.56
C LEU A 133 -9.36 -16.06 0.19
N SER A 134 -8.38 -16.78 -0.36
CA SER A 134 -8.56 -18.11 -0.92
C SER A 134 -8.86 -19.16 0.15
N GLU A 135 -9.97 -19.89 0.02
CA GLU A 135 -10.30 -21.03 0.90
C GLU A 135 -9.24 -22.14 0.82
N SER A 136 -8.63 -22.33 -0.35
CA SER A 136 -7.52 -23.27 -0.54
C SER A 136 -6.25 -22.87 0.23
N ALA A 137 -6.13 -21.61 0.65
CA ALA A 137 -5.08 -21.13 1.54
C ALA A 137 -5.46 -21.26 3.04
N GLY A 138 -6.59 -21.89 3.35
CA GLY A 138 -7.04 -22.18 4.71
C GLY A 138 -7.91 -21.10 5.36
N PHE A 139 -8.44 -20.17 4.57
CA PHE A 139 -9.37 -19.15 5.07
C PHE A 139 -10.83 -19.63 4.98
N PRO A 140 -11.71 -19.24 5.92
CA PRO A 140 -13.14 -19.44 5.75
C PRO A 140 -13.68 -18.75 4.49
N ALA A 141 -14.79 -19.26 3.95
CA ALA A 141 -15.52 -18.60 2.87
C ALA A 141 -15.84 -17.15 3.24
N ASN A 142 -15.76 -16.26 2.24
CA ASN A 142 -16.03 -14.82 2.37
C ASN A 142 -15.08 -14.06 3.32
N THR A 143 -13.87 -14.58 3.57
CA THR A 143 -12.89 -13.85 4.36
C THR A 143 -12.32 -12.69 3.55
N LEU A 144 -12.54 -11.46 4.01
CA LEU A 144 -11.94 -10.27 3.41
C LEU A 144 -10.43 -10.19 3.69
N PRO A 145 -9.64 -9.57 2.79
CA PRO A 145 -8.25 -9.23 3.07
C PRO A 145 -8.10 -8.34 4.31
N PHE A 146 -7.03 -8.53 5.06
CA PHE A 146 -6.71 -7.64 6.17
C PHE A 146 -6.23 -6.28 5.64
N ILE A 147 -6.80 -5.18 6.14
CA ILE A 147 -6.37 -3.83 5.77
C ILE A 147 -5.94 -3.07 7.03
N TYR A 148 -4.66 -2.71 7.08
CA TYR A 148 -4.11 -1.73 8.00
C TYR A 148 -3.90 -0.41 7.23
N GLN A 149 -4.26 0.71 7.84
CA GLN A 149 -4.09 2.03 7.24
C GLN A 149 -3.11 2.84 8.08
N ASP A 150 -2.03 3.30 7.48
CA ASP A 150 -1.07 4.15 8.16
C ASP A 150 -1.58 5.59 8.20
N VAL A 151 -2.38 5.88 9.22
CA VAL A 151 -2.92 7.21 9.48
C VAL A 151 -2.08 7.84 10.57
N VAL A 152 -1.08 8.61 10.14
CA VAL A 152 -0.32 9.48 11.04
C VAL A 152 -1.02 10.84 11.00
N PRO A 153 -1.65 11.31 12.09
CA PRO A 153 -2.25 12.63 12.12
C PRO A 153 -1.14 13.66 11.99
N PRO A 154 -1.00 14.38 10.85
CA PRO A 154 0.08 15.33 10.71
C PRO A 154 -0.28 16.69 11.36
N GLY A 155 -1.51 16.79 11.89
CA GLY A 155 -2.11 17.91 12.59
C GLY A 155 -3.44 17.47 13.23
N THR A 156 -4.39 18.39 13.42
CA THR A 156 -5.70 18.08 14.02
C THR A 156 -6.80 17.76 13.01
N ALA A 157 -6.55 17.97 11.72
CA ALA A 157 -7.56 17.88 10.67
C ALA A 157 -7.88 16.45 10.23
N ILE A 158 -6.95 15.52 10.45
CA ILE A 158 -7.09 14.12 10.08
C ILE A 158 -7.09 13.30 11.36
N LEU A 159 -8.15 12.55 11.59
CA LEU A 159 -8.29 11.72 12.78
C LEU A 159 -8.23 10.23 12.39
N PRO A 160 -7.58 9.38 13.20
CA PRO A 160 -7.57 7.94 12.97
C PRO A 160 -8.97 7.33 12.76
N GLN A 161 -9.96 7.89 13.46
CA GLN A 161 -11.36 7.47 13.43
C GLN A 161 -12.00 7.61 12.04
N ASP A 162 -11.53 8.54 11.21
CA ASP A 162 -12.04 8.75 9.84
C ASP A 162 -11.87 7.51 8.95
N TYR A 163 -10.99 6.58 9.35
CA TYR A 163 -10.56 5.42 8.57
C TYR A 163 -11.04 4.09 9.16
N TYR A 164 -11.84 4.10 10.23
CA TYR A 164 -12.29 2.85 10.88
C TYR A 164 -13.25 2.04 10.01
N ASP A 165 -14.05 2.69 9.17
CA ASP A 165 -15.02 1.98 8.31
C ASP A 165 -14.39 1.41 7.03
N THR A 166 -13.14 1.79 6.74
CA THR A 166 -12.43 1.45 5.50
C THR A 166 -11.32 0.43 5.73
N GLY A 167 -10.97 0.14 6.99
CA GLY A 167 -9.93 -0.83 7.37
C GLY A 167 -10.21 -1.48 8.71
N SER A 168 -9.36 -2.42 9.14
CA SER A 168 -9.59 -3.15 10.40
C SER A 168 -9.12 -2.39 11.65
N LYS A 169 -8.41 -1.25 11.50
CA LYS A 169 -8.03 -0.27 12.54
C LYS A 169 -7.03 0.74 11.96
N SER A 170 -6.94 1.90 12.60
CA SER A 170 -6.03 3.01 12.30
C SER A 170 -5.46 3.47 13.65
N LEU A 171 -4.15 3.30 13.90
CA LEU A 171 -3.31 3.92 14.94
C LEU A 171 -1.94 3.23 15.06
N ALA A 172 -0.88 4.05 15.14
CA ALA A 172 0.55 3.70 15.13
C ALA A 172 1.08 2.80 16.28
N LEU A 173 0.24 2.31 17.20
CA LEU A 173 0.66 1.51 18.37
C LEU A 173 -0.03 0.14 18.49
N ASP A 174 -1.01 -0.15 17.64
CA ASP A 174 -1.89 -1.33 17.80
C ASP A 174 -1.61 -2.44 16.77
N THR A 175 -0.49 -2.32 16.04
CA THR A 175 -0.05 -3.23 14.98
C THR A 175 -0.05 -4.67 15.48
N MET A 176 0.70 -5.00 16.54
CA MET A 176 0.87 -6.40 16.96
C MET A 176 -0.41 -7.09 17.46
N SER A 177 -1.29 -6.38 18.19
CA SER A 177 -2.54 -6.96 18.72
C SER A 177 -3.58 -7.19 17.62
N SER A 178 -3.62 -6.31 16.63
CA SER A 178 -4.50 -6.45 15.47
C SER A 178 -4.05 -7.58 14.55
N TYR A 179 -2.74 -7.77 14.37
CA TYR A 179 -2.20 -8.89 13.60
C TYR A 179 -2.50 -10.25 14.25
N ALA A 180 -2.47 -10.36 15.59
CA ALA A 180 -2.73 -11.62 16.29
C ALA A 180 -4.12 -12.21 15.98
N ASN A 181 -5.14 -11.37 15.78
CA ASN A 181 -6.50 -11.82 15.43
C ASN A 181 -6.63 -12.26 13.96
N VAL A 182 -5.84 -11.68 13.07
CA VAL A 182 -5.82 -12.07 11.65
C VAL A 182 -5.23 -13.46 11.49
N LEU A 183 -4.20 -13.80 12.26
CA LEU A 183 -3.41 -15.02 12.12
C LEU A 183 -4.15 -16.31 12.55
N GLY A 184 -5.26 -16.18 13.28
CA GLY A 184 -6.05 -17.30 13.82
C GLY A 184 -5.28 -18.13 14.86
N PRO A 185 -5.95 -19.01 15.61
CA PRO A 185 -5.26 -19.97 16.45
C PRO A 185 -4.48 -20.92 15.55
N THR A 186 -3.16 -20.78 15.50
CA THR A 186 -2.30 -21.84 14.97
C THR A 186 -2.56 -23.07 15.83
N GLY A 187 -2.97 -24.19 15.23
CA GLY A 187 -3.23 -25.46 15.94
C GLY A 187 -1.98 -26.10 16.59
N ALA A 188 -0.94 -25.32 16.89
CA ALA A 188 0.26 -25.75 17.56
C ALA A 188 0.04 -25.62 19.08
N ARG A 189 -0.24 -26.76 19.72
CA ARG A 189 -0.11 -26.90 21.17
C ARG A 189 1.32 -26.56 21.57
N GLY A 190 1.47 -25.50 22.35
CA GLY A 190 2.68 -25.22 23.12
C GLY A 190 3.60 -24.18 22.47
N LYS A 191 3.69 -23.04 23.15
CA LYS A 191 4.81 -22.08 23.24
C LYS A 191 5.55 -21.73 21.94
N GLU A 192 5.46 -20.43 21.61
CA GLU A 192 6.20 -19.73 20.56
C GLU A 192 5.75 -20.02 19.12
N THR A 193 4.78 -19.23 18.65
CA THR A 193 4.58 -19.05 17.21
C THR A 193 4.39 -17.57 16.95
N ALA A 194 5.49 -16.83 16.97
CA ALA A 194 5.54 -15.53 16.31
C ALA A 194 5.38 -15.81 14.81
N CYS A 195 4.14 -15.70 14.32
CA CYS A 195 3.89 -15.71 12.89
C CYS A 195 4.65 -14.54 12.28
N CYS A 196 5.60 -14.80 11.39
CA CYS A 196 6.38 -13.74 10.75
C CYS A 196 5.45 -12.87 9.90
N LEU A 197 5.07 -11.71 10.42
CA LEU A 197 4.62 -10.59 9.61
C LEU A 197 5.87 -10.02 8.93
N MET A 198 6.12 -10.41 7.69
CA MET A 198 7.09 -9.69 6.87
C MET A 198 6.37 -8.50 6.25
N LEU A 199 6.52 -7.31 6.86
CA LEU A 199 6.29 -6.06 6.14
C LEU A 199 7.36 -5.97 5.07
N TRP A 200 6.98 -6.30 3.83
CA TRP A 200 7.88 -6.14 2.71
C TRP A 200 7.91 -4.67 2.31
N ARG A 201 8.90 -3.95 2.82
CA ARG A 201 9.29 -2.62 2.32
C ARG A 201 10.58 -2.81 1.54
N LYS A 202 10.57 -2.46 0.25
CA LYS A 202 11.80 -2.46 -0.55
C LYS A 202 12.74 -1.41 0.04
N ARG A 203 13.91 -1.86 0.51
CA ARG A 203 14.97 -0.98 1.02
C ARG A 203 15.65 -0.33 -0.18
N GLU A 204 15.77 0.99 -0.21
CA GLU A 204 16.68 1.65 -1.14
C GLU A 204 18.11 1.36 -0.68
N GLU A 205 18.85 0.62 -1.49
CA GLU A 205 20.28 0.37 -1.24
C GLU A 205 21.05 1.61 -1.70
N GLN A 206 21.48 2.43 -0.74
CA GLN A 206 22.65 3.27 -0.97
C GLN A 206 23.87 2.34 -1.04
N GLY A 207 24.58 2.45 -2.17
CA GLY A 207 25.59 1.48 -2.57
C GLY A 207 26.80 1.39 -1.63
N GLU A 208 27.26 0.16 -1.44
CA GLU A 208 28.65 -0.21 -1.16
C GLU A 208 28.85 -1.67 -1.61
N ASP A 209 30.04 -1.96 -2.13
CA ASP A 209 30.38 -3.06 -3.04
C ASP A 209 30.40 -4.48 -2.43
N GLY A 210 30.26 -5.49 -3.30
CA GLY A 210 30.95 -6.78 -3.14
C GLY A 210 30.14 -7.97 -2.60
N GLU A 211 30.39 -9.13 -3.24
CA GLU A 211 30.07 -10.51 -2.83
C GLU A 211 28.60 -10.99 -2.78
N GLY A 212 28.25 -11.71 -3.85
CA GLY A 212 27.56 -13.02 -3.81
C GLY A 212 26.33 -13.16 -2.91
N LYS A 213 25.15 -12.77 -3.41
CA LYS A 213 23.86 -13.23 -2.84
C LYS A 213 22.96 -13.85 -3.89
N GLN A 214 22.40 -15.00 -3.50
CA GLN A 214 21.51 -15.88 -4.26
C GLN A 214 20.26 -15.15 -4.81
N PRO A 215 19.68 -15.65 -5.92
CA PRO A 215 18.59 -14.97 -6.61
C PRO A 215 17.33 -14.92 -5.74
N THR A 216 16.93 -13.71 -5.36
CA THR A 216 15.59 -13.43 -4.83
C THR A 216 14.53 -13.62 -5.91
N PRO A 217 13.39 -14.27 -5.61
CA PRO A 217 12.31 -14.39 -6.57
C PRO A 217 11.73 -13.00 -6.89
N HIS A 218 11.90 -12.58 -8.14
CA HIS A 218 11.36 -11.32 -8.65
C HIS A 218 9.86 -11.47 -8.93
N ILE A 219 9.03 -10.79 -8.14
CA ILE A 219 7.68 -10.43 -8.57
C ILE A 219 7.85 -9.14 -9.39
N ARG A 220 7.56 -9.21 -10.70
CA ARG A 220 7.55 -8.01 -11.56
C ARG A 220 6.36 -7.18 -11.16
N THR A 221 6.59 -6.12 -10.39
CA THR A 221 5.63 -5.04 -10.25
C THR A 221 5.90 -4.03 -11.36
N HIS A 222 4.85 -3.65 -12.09
CA HIS A 222 4.89 -2.56 -13.05
C HIS A 222 4.95 -1.25 -12.25
N ALA A 223 6.17 -0.81 -11.99
CA ALA A 223 6.53 0.54 -11.60
C ALA A 223 7.89 0.86 -12.24
#